data_AF-A0A7X3V397-F1
#
_entry.id   AF-A0A7X3V397-F1
#
_cell.length_a   1.000
_cell.length_b   1.000
_cell.length_c   1.000
_cell.angle_alpha   90.00
_cell.angle_beta   90.00
_cell.angle_gamma   90.00
#
_symmetry.space_group_name_H-M   'P 1'
#
loop_
_entity.id
_entity.type
_entity.pdbx_description
1 polymer ?
#
loop_
_entity_poly.entity_id
_entity_poly.type
_entity_poly.pdbx_seq_one_letter_code
_entity_poly.pdbx_strand_id
1 'polypeptide(L)'
;MDGNLIFGSANQPQGFLNLAMAKWDGNPEPIVREMLQNCLDAAVEANRATGEVSFTIRRVAVEAIPGIEAYREQFEGAVREREQGKQGGAERLVVKRIQRVLAGPDTQVLFCRDNGIGLNADRMKRILTEGNTDKSEARAGAFGIGHLTAFAASDLRFIHYAGRSRSNGSLVDVASAHAVLASRTVDRNSGRGAHGFWLLGDDRTLFHPHPYPNAVPDLLRSEIECLEDTGSVVGVIGFNGFRSDEKPVDAISRVAAKNFLVAIWNGSMVVHIRDETTASEETVDRERLELILDRERTRKRAEQGGGWLSGEQAYRAWQTLETGRKLRFEEEGVGGYFRSLSDDAKLRTRSRVQVFRNGMWITNEADRLLPRDFNGFKPFDAILELDSGAVGDLLRGAEGPEHRGLERRRLGRRDSRKLLDKLKELAARLREEAGRVEQSEEFTPTGFAMFRGDAEREAEKVPPYRPRRSPVEASAAEGGQGEESTPQPDTEEGGSVDREPGPGPKPTRPRRFTPKPGRSIRGRCSVRAVPDADGQLRKLRVMWRPASGTNSRNHRLSQRAFRLVASLR
;
A
#
# COMPACT_ATOMS: atom_id res chain seq x y z
N MET A 1 -26.71 -22.24 -20.90
CA MET A 1 -27.60 -21.43 -20.04
C MET A 1 -26.85 -20.16 -19.71
N ASP A 2 -27.50 -19.02 -19.88
CA ASP A 2 -26.90 -17.73 -19.57
C ASP A 2 -26.98 -17.49 -18.05
N GLY A 3 -25.93 -16.93 -17.48
CA GLY A 3 -25.91 -16.61 -16.06
C GLY A 3 -26.74 -15.36 -15.75
N ASN A 4 -27.15 -15.21 -14.49
CA ASN A 4 -27.78 -14.03 -13.93
C ASN A 4 -26.92 -13.47 -12.79
N LEU A 5 -26.93 -12.15 -12.61
CA LEU A 5 -26.27 -11.53 -11.45
C LEU A 5 -27.20 -11.62 -10.25
N ILE A 6 -26.75 -12.32 -9.21
CA ILE A 6 -27.57 -12.73 -8.08
C ILE A 6 -26.99 -12.17 -6.77
N PHE A 7 -27.79 -11.38 -6.06
CA PHE A 7 -27.46 -10.89 -4.72
C PHE A 7 -28.13 -11.78 -3.67
N GLY A 8 -27.34 -12.53 -2.89
CA GLY A 8 -27.85 -13.47 -1.88
C GLY A 8 -28.55 -12.80 -0.71
N SER A 9 -29.04 -13.57 0.27
CA SER A 9 -29.68 -13.01 1.46
C SER A 9 -28.67 -12.32 2.40
N ALA A 10 -29.04 -11.19 3.00
CA ALA A 10 -28.27 -10.52 4.04
C ALA A 10 -28.87 -10.71 5.43
N ASN A 11 -28.01 -11.07 6.40
CA ASN A 11 -28.38 -11.15 7.82
C ASN A 11 -28.07 -9.86 8.59
N GLN A 12 -27.28 -8.94 8.01
CA GLN A 12 -26.94 -7.64 8.58
C GLN A 12 -26.84 -6.58 7.49
N PRO A 13 -27.26 -5.32 7.78
CA PRO A 13 -27.18 -4.24 6.82
C PRO A 13 -25.74 -3.81 6.58
N GLN A 14 -25.37 -3.69 5.30
CA GLN A 14 -24.05 -3.26 4.81
C GLN A 14 -24.20 -2.05 3.90
N GLY A 15 -23.37 -1.02 4.10
CA GLY A 15 -23.43 0.23 3.35
C GLY A 15 -22.49 0.26 2.15
N PHE A 16 -22.52 1.36 1.38
CA PHE A 16 -21.63 1.48 0.21
C PHE A 16 -20.16 1.75 0.59
N LEU A 17 -19.81 1.85 1.87
CA LEU A 17 -18.42 1.99 2.29
C LEU A 17 -17.84 0.63 2.68
N ASN A 18 -16.82 0.21 1.94
CA ASN A 18 -15.98 -0.92 2.31
C ASN A 18 -14.57 -0.40 2.63
N LEU A 19 -14.19 -0.46 3.92
CA LEU A 19 -12.90 0.06 4.41
C LEU A 19 -11.70 -0.68 3.81
N ALA A 20 -11.85 -1.95 3.42
CA ALA A 20 -10.78 -2.71 2.78
C ALA A 20 -10.48 -2.18 1.36
N MET A 21 -11.52 -1.76 0.63
CA MET A 21 -11.40 -1.20 -0.71
C MET A 21 -10.93 0.26 -0.69
N ALA A 22 -11.42 1.05 0.27
CA ALA A 22 -11.11 2.48 0.38
C ALA A 22 -9.60 2.78 0.54
N LYS A 23 -8.82 1.81 1.03
CA LYS A 23 -7.38 1.92 1.17
C LYS A 23 -6.63 2.01 -0.17
N TRP A 24 -7.23 1.47 -1.23
CA TRP A 24 -6.61 1.32 -2.55
C TRP A 24 -7.24 2.24 -3.60
N ASP A 25 -8.18 3.09 -3.18
CA ASP A 25 -9.07 3.87 -4.03
C ASP A 25 -8.30 4.69 -5.06
N GLY A 26 -8.25 4.22 -6.31
CA GLY A 26 -7.50 4.89 -7.38
C GLY A 26 -5.99 4.95 -7.16
N ASN A 27 -5.34 3.88 -6.72
CA ASN A 27 -3.88 3.80 -6.74
C ASN A 27 -3.44 2.68 -7.68
N PRO A 28 -2.72 2.98 -8.79
CA PRO A 28 -2.30 1.95 -9.74
C PRO A 28 -1.33 0.94 -9.11
N GLU A 29 -0.50 1.38 -8.16
CA GLU A 29 0.60 0.57 -7.60
C GLU A 29 0.13 -0.74 -6.96
N PRO A 30 -0.77 -0.77 -5.96
CA PRO A 30 -1.26 -2.03 -5.39
C PRO A 30 -2.10 -2.84 -6.39
N ILE A 31 -2.84 -2.18 -7.29
CA ILE A 31 -3.78 -2.84 -8.21
C ILE A 31 -3.03 -3.61 -9.29
N VAL A 32 -2.16 -2.92 -10.03
CA VAL A 32 -1.38 -3.51 -11.12
C VAL A 32 -0.40 -4.56 -10.56
N ARG A 33 0.19 -4.29 -9.39
CA ARG A 33 1.11 -5.25 -8.76
C ARG A 33 0.43 -6.55 -8.37
N GLU A 34 -0.76 -6.49 -7.79
CA GLU A 34 -1.55 -7.69 -7.45
C GLU A 34 -1.92 -8.48 -8.72
N MET A 35 -2.34 -7.80 -9.78
CA MET A 35 -2.66 -8.45 -11.06
C MET A 35 -1.43 -9.15 -11.65
N LEU A 36 -0.30 -8.45 -11.77
CA LEU A 36 0.94 -9.02 -12.31
C LEU A 36 1.50 -10.16 -11.47
N GLN A 37 1.41 -10.06 -10.14
CA GLN A 37 1.86 -11.13 -9.24
C GLN A 37 1.02 -12.40 -9.44
N ASN A 38 -0.32 -12.26 -9.47
CA ASN A 38 -1.21 -13.39 -9.72
C ASN A 38 -0.93 -14.04 -11.07
N CYS A 39 -0.63 -13.23 -12.11
CA CYS A 39 -0.24 -13.74 -13.41
C CYS A 39 1.08 -14.52 -13.35
N LEU A 40 2.09 -13.99 -12.67
CA LEU A 40 3.40 -14.62 -12.56
C LEU A 40 3.35 -15.93 -11.81
N ASP A 41 2.65 -15.96 -10.67
CA ASP A 41 2.46 -17.17 -9.88
C ASP A 41 1.68 -18.23 -10.70
N ALA A 42 0.66 -17.80 -11.46
CA ALA A 42 -0.10 -18.68 -12.37
C ALA A 42 0.73 -19.21 -13.55
N ALA A 43 1.64 -18.40 -14.10
CA ALA A 43 2.55 -18.82 -15.17
C ALA A 43 3.56 -19.87 -14.65
N VAL A 44 4.09 -19.67 -13.44
CA VAL A 44 4.96 -20.64 -12.77
C VAL A 44 4.22 -21.95 -12.49
N GLU A 45 2.99 -21.91 -11.97
CA GLU A 45 2.19 -23.13 -11.75
C GLU A 45 1.86 -23.85 -13.08
N ALA A 46 1.66 -23.10 -14.17
CA ALA A 46 1.48 -23.63 -15.51
C ALA A 46 2.78 -24.08 -16.20
N ASN A 47 3.92 -24.00 -15.50
CA ASN A 47 5.25 -24.32 -16.03
C ASN A 47 5.58 -23.55 -17.34
N ARG A 48 5.17 -22.29 -17.42
CA ARG A 48 5.51 -21.38 -18.53
C ARG A 48 6.91 -20.79 -18.30
N ALA A 49 7.70 -20.69 -19.37
CA ALA A 49 8.99 -20.01 -19.32
C ALA A 49 8.84 -18.50 -19.09
N THR A 50 7.78 -17.91 -19.67
CA THR A 50 7.46 -16.49 -19.59
C THR A 50 5.99 -16.32 -19.23
N GLY A 51 5.72 -15.56 -18.17
CA GLY A 51 4.40 -15.05 -17.85
C GLY A 51 4.06 -13.88 -18.75
N GLU A 52 3.13 -14.08 -19.67
CA GLU A 52 2.67 -13.05 -20.59
C GLU A 52 1.38 -12.44 -20.04
N VAL A 53 1.39 -11.12 -19.84
CA VAL A 53 0.25 -10.38 -19.33
C VAL A 53 -0.16 -9.32 -20.34
N SER A 54 -1.43 -9.24 -20.66
CA SER A 54 -1.99 -8.21 -21.53
C SER A 54 -3.00 -7.36 -20.78
N PHE A 55 -2.77 -6.06 -20.71
CA PHE A 55 -3.74 -5.07 -20.27
C PHE A 55 -4.39 -4.43 -21.51
N THR A 56 -5.72 -4.46 -21.58
CA THR A 56 -6.47 -3.81 -22.66
C THR A 56 -7.55 -2.91 -22.08
N ILE A 57 -7.54 -1.63 -22.46
CA ILE A 57 -8.55 -0.66 -22.06
C ILE A 57 -9.41 -0.34 -23.27
N ARG A 58 -10.72 -0.56 -23.15
CA ARG A 58 -11.69 -0.27 -24.21
C ARG A 58 -12.98 0.31 -23.66
N ARG A 59 -13.73 0.98 -24.55
CA ARG A 59 -15.09 1.44 -24.26
C ARG A 59 -16.08 0.34 -24.58
N VAL A 60 -17.06 0.18 -23.69
CA VAL A 60 -18.13 -0.81 -23.80
C VAL A 60 -19.45 -0.11 -23.50
N ALA A 61 -20.48 -0.37 -24.31
CA ALA A 61 -21.82 0.12 -24.02
C ALA A 61 -22.27 -0.40 -22.65
N VAL A 62 -22.84 0.47 -21.80
CA VAL A 62 -23.23 0.06 -20.44
C VAL A 62 -24.25 -1.09 -20.48
N GLU A 63 -25.16 -1.06 -21.45
CA GLU A 63 -26.19 -2.10 -21.62
C GLU A 63 -25.64 -3.44 -22.14
N ALA A 64 -24.41 -3.46 -22.68
CA ALA A 64 -23.75 -4.70 -23.09
C ALA A 64 -23.05 -5.42 -21.92
N ILE A 65 -23.03 -4.84 -20.72
CA ILE A 65 -22.41 -5.45 -19.54
C ILE A 65 -23.33 -6.57 -19.01
N PRO A 66 -22.86 -7.83 -18.94
CA PRO A 66 -23.67 -8.93 -18.44
C PRO A 66 -24.10 -8.70 -16.98
N GLY A 67 -25.40 -8.80 -16.71
CA GLY A 67 -25.97 -8.60 -15.38
C GLY A 67 -26.20 -7.14 -14.97
N ILE A 68 -26.04 -6.18 -15.89
CA ILE A 68 -26.18 -4.75 -15.59
C ILE A 68 -27.60 -4.35 -15.13
N GLU A 69 -28.64 -4.99 -15.66
CA GLU A 69 -30.03 -4.71 -15.25
C GLU A 69 -30.27 -5.06 -13.78
N ALA A 70 -29.88 -6.27 -13.36
CA ALA A 70 -29.97 -6.69 -11.97
C ALA A 70 -29.06 -5.84 -11.05
N TYR A 71 -27.90 -5.41 -11.55
CA TYR A 71 -27.04 -4.46 -10.84
C TYR A 71 -27.75 -3.12 -10.62
N ARG A 72 -28.40 -2.54 -11.66
CA ARG A 72 -29.15 -1.28 -11.56
C ARG A 72 -30.28 -1.39 -10.54
N GLU A 73 -31.08 -2.45 -10.61
CA GLU A 73 -32.20 -2.67 -9.69
C GLU A 73 -31.73 -2.73 -8.22
N GLN A 74 -30.66 -3.49 -7.97
CA GLN A 74 -30.07 -3.59 -6.64
C GLN A 74 -29.51 -2.24 -6.16
N PHE A 75 -28.78 -1.54 -7.02
CA PHE A 75 -28.19 -0.23 -6.71
C PHE A 75 -29.27 0.80 -6.35
N GLU A 76 -30.29 0.95 -7.20
CA GLU A 76 -31.38 1.89 -6.97
C GLU A 76 -32.17 1.57 -5.70
N GLY A 77 -32.47 0.30 -5.46
CA GLY A 77 -33.15 -0.13 -4.24
C GLY A 77 -32.34 0.22 -2.99
N ALA A 78 -31.04 -0.05 -3.02
CA ALA A 78 -30.14 0.27 -1.92
C ALA A 78 -29.98 1.79 -1.70
N VAL A 79 -29.96 2.60 -2.76
CA VAL A 79 -29.94 4.07 -2.65
C VAL A 79 -31.21 4.59 -1.99
N ARG A 80 -32.40 4.16 -2.46
CA ARG A 80 -33.69 4.60 -1.90
C ARG A 80 -33.81 4.32 -0.40
N GLU A 81 -33.39 3.13 0.05
CA GLU A 81 -33.40 2.77 1.47
C GLU A 81 -32.40 3.59 2.29
N ARG A 82 -31.23 3.88 1.72
CA ARG A 82 -30.17 4.65 2.40
C ARG A 82 -30.47 6.14 2.48
N GLU A 83 -31.20 6.70 1.52
CA GLU A 83 -31.67 8.10 1.54
C GLU A 83 -32.70 8.36 2.64
N GLN A 84 -33.41 7.33 3.10
CA GLN A 84 -34.25 7.38 4.30
C GLN A 84 -33.42 7.48 5.61
N GLY A 85 -32.09 7.30 5.53
CA GLY A 85 -31.13 7.48 6.62
C GLY A 85 -30.10 8.59 6.34
N LYS A 86 -29.23 8.88 7.32
CA LYS A 86 -28.12 9.83 7.13
C LYS A 86 -26.91 9.14 6.48
N GLN A 87 -26.68 9.37 5.19
CA GLN A 87 -25.45 8.93 4.51
C GLN A 87 -24.23 9.79 4.92
N GLY A 88 -23.07 9.13 5.07
CA GLY A 88 -21.79 9.81 5.22
C GLY A 88 -21.28 10.45 3.93
N GLY A 89 -20.38 11.43 4.03
CA GLY A 89 -19.83 12.13 2.86
C GLY A 89 -19.10 11.22 1.87
N ALA A 90 -18.33 10.25 2.36
CA ALA A 90 -17.62 9.28 1.51
C ALA A 90 -18.58 8.30 0.81
N GLU A 91 -19.68 7.92 1.46
CA GLU A 91 -20.70 7.04 0.88
C GLU A 91 -21.39 7.71 -0.30
N ARG A 92 -21.76 8.99 -0.15
CA ARG A 92 -22.30 9.81 -1.24
C ARG A 92 -21.39 9.90 -2.44
N LEU A 93 -20.07 9.96 -2.24
CA LEU A 93 -19.11 10.00 -3.36
C LEU A 93 -19.13 8.70 -4.16
N VAL A 94 -19.25 7.55 -3.50
CA VAL A 94 -19.37 6.24 -4.15
C VAL A 94 -20.66 6.17 -4.97
N VAL A 95 -21.79 6.53 -4.35
CA VAL A 95 -23.10 6.55 -5.02
C VAL A 95 -23.06 7.43 -6.27
N LYS A 96 -22.50 8.64 -6.18
CA LYS A 96 -22.36 9.57 -7.31
C LYS A 96 -21.50 9.01 -8.44
N ARG A 97 -20.41 8.28 -8.13
CA ARG A 97 -19.55 7.65 -9.13
C ARG A 97 -20.31 6.57 -9.89
N ILE A 98 -21.02 5.68 -9.18
CA ILE A 98 -21.86 4.65 -9.80
C ILE A 98 -22.95 5.28 -10.67
N GLN A 99 -23.69 6.27 -10.15
CA GLN A 99 -24.73 6.98 -10.90
C GLN A 99 -24.19 7.60 -12.20
N ARG A 100 -23.01 8.21 -12.15
CA ARG A 100 -22.39 8.81 -13.35
C ARG A 100 -22.13 7.76 -14.42
N VAL A 101 -21.59 6.60 -14.05
CA VAL A 101 -21.31 5.52 -15.00
C VAL A 101 -22.62 4.96 -15.58
N LEU A 102 -23.62 4.68 -14.73
CA LEU A 102 -24.90 4.11 -15.17
C LEU A 102 -25.75 5.06 -16.04
N ALA A 103 -25.53 6.37 -15.93
CA ALA A 103 -26.20 7.38 -16.75
C ALA A 103 -25.54 7.59 -18.12
N GLY A 104 -24.29 7.12 -18.30
CA GLY A 104 -23.59 7.20 -19.57
C GLY A 104 -24.01 6.11 -20.56
N PRO A 105 -23.86 6.33 -21.88
CA PRO A 105 -24.12 5.30 -22.88
C PRO A 105 -23.05 4.20 -22.87
N ASP A 106 -21.83 4.53 -22.47
CA ASP A 106 -20.67 3.66 -22.45
C ASP A 106 -19.80 3.88 -21.20
N THR A 107 -18.90 2.93 -20.96
CA THR A 107 -17.91 3.01 -19.89
C THR A 107 -16.60 2.35 -20.30
N GLN A 108 -15.50 2.71 -19.64
CA GLN A 108 -14.23 2.04 -19.85
C GLN A 108 -14.21 0.71 -19.08
N VAL A 109 -13.57 -0.28 -19.68
CA VAL A 109 -13.26 -1.57 -19.05
C VAL A 109 -11.77 -1.83 -19.21
N LEU A 110 -11.09 -2.15 -18.11
CA LEU A 110 -9.71 -2.64 -18.12
C LEU A 110 -9.76 -4.17 -18.05
N PHE A 111 -9.31 -4.83 -19.12
CA PHE A 111 -9.08 -6.26 -19.16
C PHE A 111 -7.62 -6.54 -18.79
N CYS A 112 -7.40 -7.51 -17.91
CA CYS A 112 -6.10 -8.08 -17.62
C CYS A 112 -6.16 -9.57 -17.97
N ARG A 113 -5.40 -9.99 -18.98
CA ARG A 113 -5.32 -11.37 -19.46
C ARG A 113 -3.95 -11.96 -19.17
N ASP A 114 -3.91 -13.21 -18.73
CA ASP A 114 -2.66 -13.98 -18.52
C ASP A 114 -2.63 -15.29 -19.33
N ASN A 115 -1.43 -15.87 -19.46
CA ASN A 115 -1.20 -17.18 -20.07
C ASN A 115 -0.97 -18.31 -19.05
N GLY A 116 -1.45 -18.14 -17.82
CA GLY A 116 -1.22 -19.07 -16.72
C GLY A 116 -2.13 -20.29 -16.73
N ILE A 117 -2.34 -20.89 -15.56
CA ILE A 117 -3.17 -22.10 -15.36
C ILE A 117 -4.67 -21.93 -15.68
N GLY A 118 -5.14 -20.69 -15.81
CA GLY A 118 -6.53 -20.32 -16.01
C GLY A 118 -7.50 -20.67 -14.87
N LEU A 119 -8.79 -20.38 -15.09
CA LEU A 119 -9.85 -20.61 -14.13
C LEU A 119 -10.65 -21.86 -14.48
N ASN A 120 -10.93 -22.66 -13.45
CA ASN A 120 -11.95 -23.69 -13.45
C ASN A 120 -13.00 -23.35 -12.37
N ALA A 121 -14.07 -24.14 -12.26
CA ALA A 121 -15.13 -23.89 -11.28
C ALA A 121 -14.61 -23.78 -9.83
N ASP A 122 -13.62 -24.59 -9.43
CA ASP A 122 -13.08 -24.58 -8.07
C ASP A 122 -12.21 -23.35 -7.79
N ARG A 123 -11.38 -22.93 -8.75
CA ARG A 123 -10.61 -21.68 -8.66
C ARG A 123 -11.54 -20.47 -8.66
N MET A 124 -12.55 -20.47 -9.53
CA MET A 124 -13.59 -19.43 -9.56
C MET A 124 -14.29 -19.32 -8.19
N LYS A 125 -14.68 -20.45 -7.61
CA LYS A 125 -15.28 -20.50 -6.28
C LYS A 125 -14.35 -19.92 -5.22
N ARG A 126 -13.07 -20.28 -5.21
CA ARG A 126 -12.11 -19.73 -4.24
C ARG A 126 -11.99 -18.21 -4.35
N ILE A 127 -11.82 -17.68 -5.56
CA ILE A 127 -11.74 -16.23 -5.81
C ILE A 127 -12.97 -15.50 -5.27
N LEU A 128 -14.17 -16.04 -5.54
CA LEU A 128 -15.43 -15.41 -5.19
C LEU A 128 -15.84 -15.59 -3.72
N THR A 129 -15.38 -16.66 -3.05
CA THR A 129 -15.80 -17.01 -1.68
C THR A 129 -14.77 -16.74 -0.60
N GLU A 130 -13.46 -16.75 -0.89
CA GLU A 130 -12.41 -16.38 0.07
C GLU A 130 -12.46 -14.89 0.45
N GLY A 131 -13.15 -14.06 -0.34
CA GLY A 131 -13.51 -12.68 0.04
C GLY A 131 -14.56 -12.57 1.15
N ASN A 132 -15.29 -13.66 1.46
CA ASN A 132 -16.41 -13.70 2.40
C ASN A 132 -16.14 -14.50 3.69
N THR A 133 -14.98 -15.15 3.85
CA THR A 133 -14.70 -15.94 5.05
C THR A 133 -14.36 -15.07 6.26
N ASP A 134 -15.11 -15.25 7.34
CA ASP A 134 -14.74 -14.79 8.67
C ASP A 134 -13.35 -15.31 9.05
N LYS A 135 -12.52 -14.41 9.58
CA LYS A 135 -11.07 -14.55 9.79
C LYS A 135 -10.71 -15.49 10.96
N SER A 136 -11.19 -16.73 10.98
CA SER A 136 -10.78 -17.67 12.03
C SER A 136 -9.60 -18.56 11.64
N GLU A 137 -9.36 -18.92 10.38
CA GLU A 137 -8.34 -19.97 10.09
C GLU A 137 -7.68 -19.89 8.70
N ALA A 138 -7.46 -18.70 8.14
CA ALA A 138 -6.74 -18.56 6.88
C ALA A 138 -5.24 -18.85 7.05
N ARG A 139 -4.73 -19.86 6.33
CA ARG A 139 -3.29 -20.02 6.08
C ARG A 139 -2.72 -18.66 5.67
N ALA A 140 -1.59 -18.30 6.27
CA ALA A 140 -1.00 -16.97 6.24
C ALA A 140 -0.54 -16.45 4.85
N GLY A 141 -1.06 -16.95 3.73
CA GLY A 141 -0.77 -16.48 2.38
C GLY A 141 -1.97 -15.86 1.64
N ALA A 142 -3.20 -16.19 2.02
CA ALA A 142 -4.42 -15.74 1.34
C ALA A 142 -5.31 -14.94 2.30
N PHE A 143 -4.84 -13.76 2.71
CA PHE A 143 -5.75 -12.78 3.29
C PHE A 143 -6.51 -12.18 2.11
N GLY A 144 -7.76 -12.60 1.84
CA GLY A 144 -8.63 -12.27 0.69
C GLY A 144 -8.87 -10.78 0.32
N ILE A 145 -7.95 -9.91 0.68
CA ILE A 145 -7.75 -8.51 0.32
C ILE A 145 -7.29 -8.39 -1.14
N GLY A 146 -6.47 -9.31 -1.66
CA GLY A 146 -5.91 -9.26 -3.03
C GLY A 146 -7.00 -9.12 -4.10
N HIS A 147 -7.99 -10.01 -4.07
CA HIS A 147 -9.17 -9.98 -4.93
C HIS A 147 -9.97 -8.66 -4.86
N LEU A 148 -10.05 -8.01 -3.69
CA LEU A 148 -10.76 -6.73 -3.54
C LEU A 148 -9.98 -5.53 -4.09
N THR A 149 -8.70 -5.68 -4.40
CA THR A 149 -7.84 -4.59 -4.88
C THR A 149 -8.30 -4.08 -6.25
N ALA A 150 -8.71 -4.98 -7.16
CA ALA A 150 -9.22 -4.62 -8.49
C ALA A 150 -10.48 -3.72 -8.43
N PHE A 151 -11.33 -3.88 -7.40
CA PHE A 151 -12.52 -3.07 -7.24
C PHE A 151 -12.21 -1.59 -6.98
N ALA A 152 -11.02 -1.26 -6.49
CA ALA A 152 -10.62 0.12 -6.29
C ALA A 152 -10.37 0.88 -7.61
N ALA A 153 -10.11 0.16 -8.70
CA ALA A 153 -10.05 0.69 -10.06
C ALA A 153 -11.41 0.73 -10.76
N SER A 154 -12.50 0.25 -10.12
CA SER A 154 -13.84 0.20 -10.69
C SER A 154 -14.76 1.20 -9.99
N ASP A 155 -15.32 2.16 -10.74
CA ASP A 155 -16.37 3.05 -10.22
C ASP A 155 -17.68 2.30 -9.97
N LEU A 156 -17.96 1.22 -10.71
CA LEU A 156 -19.10 0.31 -10.48
C LEU A 156 -18.85 -0.74 -9.40
N ARG A 157 -17.59 -0.93 -8.97
CA ARG A 157 -17.19 -2.04 -8.09
C ARG A 157 -17.74 -3.37 -8.58
N PHE A 158 -17.57 -3.60 -9.87
CA PHE A 158 -18.06 -4.78 -10.57
C PHE A 158 -16.92 -5.35 -11.39
N ILE A 159 -16.53 -6.58 -11.07
CA ILE A 159 -15.40 -7.26 -11.71
C ILE A 159 -15.93 -8.52 -12.38
N HIS A 160 -15.56 -8.72 -13.64
CA HIS A 160 -15.85 -9.92 -14.41
C HIS A 160 -14.63 -10.83 -14.42
N TYR A 161 -14.86 -12.13 -14.39
CA TYR A 161 -13.83 -13.15 -14.43
C TYR A 161 -14.17 -14.14 -15.54
N ALA A 162 -13.17 -14.50 -16.33
CA ALA A 162 -13.24 -15.66 -17.19
C ALA A 162 -11.91 -16.41 -17.16
N GLY A 163 -11.93 -17.69 -17.52
CA GLY A 163 -10.70 -18.41 -17.72
C GLY A 163 -10.91 -19.68 -18.51
N ARG A 164 -9.81 -20.10 -19.14
CA ARG A 164 -9.70 -21.31 -19.92
C ARG A 164 -8.73 -22.24 -19.22
N SER A 165 -9.15 -23.46 -18.93
CA SER A 165 -8.33 -24.46 -18.23
C SER A 165 -8.46 -25.84 -18.85
N ARG A 166 -7.47 -26.71 -18.64
CA ARG A 166 -7.54 -28.11 -19.08
C ARG A 166 -8.32 -28.95 -18.07
N SER A 167 -9.30 -29.69 -18.56
CA SER A 167 -10.06 -30.69 -17.82
C SER A 167 -10.20 -31.95 -18.68
N ASN A 168 -9.72 -33.09 -18.17
CA ASN A 168 -9.74 -34.38 -18.88
C ASN A 168 -9.16 -34.34 -20.31
N GLY A 169 -8.11 -33.55 -20.53
CA GLY A 169 -7.46 -33.39 -21.84
C GLY A 169 -8.08 -32.34 -22.76
N SER A 170 -9.25 -31.81 -22.44
CA SER A 170 -9.96 -30.78 -23.23
C SER A 170 -9.89 -29.41 -22.57
N LEU A 171 -9.97 -28.35 -23.37
CA LEU A 171 -10.10 -26.98 -22.88
C LEU A 171 -11.54 -26.71 -22.48
N VAL A 172 -11.70 -26.14 -21.29
CA VAL A 172 -12.99 -25.75 -20.73
C VAL A 172 -12.91 -24.31 -20.29
N ASP A 173 -13.89 -23.53 -20.75
CA ASP A 173 -14.05 -22.13 -20.37
C ASP A 173 -15.06 -22.01 -19.24
N VAL A 174 -14.81 -21.08 -18.32
CA VAL A 174 -15.73 -20.70 -17.25
C VAL A 174 -15.74 -19.19 -17.12
N ALA A 175 -16.89 -18.62 -16.81
CA ALA A 175 -17.01 -17.20 -16.52
C ALA A 175 -17.92 -16.93 -15.32
N SER A 176 -17.67 -15.84 -14.61
CA SER A 176 -18.50 -15.31 -13.52
C SER A 176 -18.21 -13.82 -13.35
N ALA A 177 -18.82 -13.19 -12.36
CA ALA A 177 -18.58 -11.80 -12.01
C ALA A 177 -18.93 -11.57 -10.54
N HIS A 178 -18.37 -10.51 -9.96
CA HIS A 178 -18.61 -10.10 -8.58
C HIS A 178 -18.86 -8.61 -8.48
N ALA A 179 -20.03 -8.24 -7.97
CA ALA A 179 -20.40 -6.86 -7.65
C ALA A 179 -20.41 -6.62 -6.15
N VAL A 180 -19.97 -5.44 -5.71
CA VAL A 180 -20.00 -5.00 -4.30
C VAL A 180 -20.72 -3.66 -4.15
N LEU A 181 -21.96 -3.73 -3.69
CA LEU A 181 -22.88 -2.60 -3.47
C LEU A 181 -23.19 -2.43 -1.97
N ALA A 182 -24.38 -1.89 -1.65
CA ALA A 182 -24.97 -1.94 -0.32
C ALA A 182 -26.07 -3.01 -0.28
N SER A 183 -26.35 -3.53 0.90
CA SER A 183 -27.51 -4.40 1.11
C SER A 183 -28.80 -3.60 0.96
N ARG A 184 -29.88 -4.24 0.52
CA ARG A 184 -31.22 -3.66 0.53
C ARG A 184 -32.25 -4.61 1.14
N THR A 185 -33.29 -4.07 1.74
CA THR A 185 -34.47 -4.80 2.18
C THR A 185 -35.42 -4.98 1.00
N VAL A 186 -35.92 -6.20 0.78
CA VAL A 186 -36.90 -6.50 -0.28
C VAL A 186 -38.30 -6.66 0.33
N ASP A 187 -38.41 -7.32 1.48
CA ASP A 187 -39.62 -7.39 2.29
C ASP A 187 -39.31 -7.29 3.79
N ARG A 188 -40.33 -7.30 4.67
CA ARG A 188 -40.16 -7.12 6.13
C ARG A 188 -39.17 -8.10 6.78
N ASN A 189 -38.94 -9.28 6.18
CA ASN A 189 -38.10 -10.35 6.73
C ASN A 189 -36.98 -10.81 5.77
N SER A 190 -36.88 -10.23 4.57
CA SER A 190 -35.87 -10.61 3.58
C SER A 190 -35.10 -9.39 3.04
N GLY A 191 -33.77 -9.52 3.03
CA GLY A 191 -32.87 -8.53 2.47
C GLY A 191 -31.89 -9.16 1.50
N ARG A 192 -31.52 -8.42 0.46
CA ARG A 192 -30.45 -8.73 -0.48
C ARG A 192 -29.13 -8.20 0.09
N GLY A 193 -28.10 -9.02 0.04
CA GLY A 193 -26.75 -8.71 0.51
C GLY A 193 -26.03 -7.70 -0.38
N ALA A 194 -24.88 -7.22 0.09
CA ALA A 194 -24.06 -6.28 -0.65
C ALA A 194 -23.27 -6.93 -1.81
N HIS A 195 -23.07 -8.24 -1.75
CA HIS A 195 -22.28 -8.98 -2.72
C HIS A 195 -23.19 -9.70 -3.72
N GLY A 196 -22.97 -9.44 -5.01
CA GLY A 196 -23.69 -10.08 -6.12
C GLY A 196 -22.76 -10.91 -6.97
N PHE A 197 -23.17 -12.11 -7.37
CA PHE A 197 -22.37 -13.05 -8.15
C PHE A 197 -23.08 -13.44 -9.45
N TRP A 198 -22.37 -13.47 -10.57
CA TRP A 198 -22.94 -13.90 -11.86
C TRP A 198 -22.87 -15.43 -11.97
N LEU A 199 -24.02 -16.08 -11.84
CA LEU A 199 -24.19 -17.53 -11.68
C LEU A 199 -25.32 -18.08 -12.55
N LEU A 200 -25.29 -19.39 -12.82
CA LEU A 200 -26.42 -20.15 -13.33
C LEU A 200 -27.45 -20.36 -12.21
N GLY A 201 -28.74 -20.17 -12.51
CA GLY A 201 -29.84 -20.48 -11.60
C GLY A 201 -30.38 -19.28 -10.81
N ASP A 202 -30.77 -19.53 -9.57
CA ASP A 202 -31.41 -18.59 -8.65
C ASP A 202 -30.59 -18.36 -7.34
N ASP A 203 -31.18 -17.69 -6.34
CA ASP A 203 -30.53 -17.37 -5.07
C ASP A 203 -30.01 -18.59 -4.30
N ARG A 204 -30.61 -19.77 -4.51
CA ARG A 204 -30.23 -21.02 -3.82
C ARG A 204 -28.91 -21.55 -4.38
N THR A 205 -28.57 -21.18 -5.62
CA THR A 205 -27.38 -21.63 -6.34
C THR A 205 -26.06 -21.08 -5.78
N LEU A 206 -26.11 -20.08 -4.90
CA LEU A 206 -24.93 -19.58 -4.17
C LEU A 206 -24.24 -20.65 -3.31
N PHE A 207 -24.97 -21.71 -2.95
CA PHE A 207 -24.45 -22.83 -2.13
C PHE A 207 -24.15 -24.10 -2.95
N HIS A 208 -24.38 -24.08 -4.27
CA HIS A 208 -24.11 -25.23 -5.13
C HIS A 208 -22.62 -25.37 -5.48
N PRO A 209 -22.14 -26.60 -5.79
CA PRO A 209 -20.74 -26.85 -6.08
C PRO A 209 -20.24 -26.24 -7.40
N HIS A 210 -21.08 -26.16 -8.45
CA HIS A 210 -20.70 -25.64 -9.77
C HIS A 210 -21.78 -24.72 -10.39
N PRO A 211 -21.99 -23.51 -9.85
CA PRO A 211 -23.01 -22.59 -10.35
C PRO A 211 -22.52 -21.69 -11.49
N TYR A 212 -21.38 -21.97 -12.15
CA TYR A 212 -20.77 -21.04 -13.08
C TYR A 212 -21.12 -21.34 -14.55
N PRO A 213 -21.47 -20.32 -15.35
CA PRO A 213 -21.65 -20.49 -16.79
C PRO A 213 -20.35 -20.95 -17.47
N ASN A 214 -20.47 -21.98 -18.31
CA ASN A 214 -19.43 -22.34 -19.29
C ASN A 214 -19.51 -21.47 -20.55
N ALA A 215 -20.65 -20.81 -20.77
CA ALA A 215 -20.82 -19.85 -21.85
C ALA A 215 -20.20 -18.51 -21.42
N VAL A 216 -19.10 -18.14 -22.06
CA VAL A 216 -18.43 -16.85 -21.85
C VAL A 216 -19.24 -15.74 -22.53
N PRO A 217 -19.62 -14.66 -21.82
CA PRO A 217 -20.30 -13.52 -22.42
C PRO A 217 -19.47 -12.86 -23.50
N ASP A 218 -20.12 -12.24 -24.49
CA ASP A 218 -19.44 -11.56 -25.60
C ASP A 218 -18.43 -10.51 -25.12
N LEU A 219 -18.72 -9.83 -24.01
CA LEU A 219 -17.81 -8.90 -23.34
C LEU A 219 -16.44 -9.49 -23.01
N LEU A 220 -16.35 -10.78 -22.67
CA LEU A 220 -15.11 -11.47 -22.31
C LEU A 220 -14.62 -12.40 -23.42
N ARG A 221 -15.47 -12.69 -24.41
CA ARG A 221 -15.19 -13.68 -25.45
C ARG A 221 -13.96 -13.33 -26.27
N SER A 222 -13.82 -12.06 -26.69
CA SER A 222 -12.64 -11.60 -27.42
C SER A 222 -11.33 -11.87 -26.65
N GLU A 223 -11.36 -11.71 -25.33
CA GLU A 223 -10.18 -11.90 -24.49
C GLU A 223 -9.83 -13.38 -24.30
N ILE A 224 -10.85 -14.23 -24.17
CA ILE A 224 -10.70 -15.69 -24.05
C ILE A 224 -10.25 -16.31 -25.39
N GLU A 225 -10.74 -15.81 -26.52
CA GLU A 225 -10.33 -16.27 -27.85
C GLU A 225 -8.86 -15.97 -28.16
N CYS A 226 -8.29 -14.94 -27.54
CA CYS A 226 -6.86 -14.64 -27.64
C CYS A 226 -5.97 -15.58 -26.80
N LEU A 227 -6.54 -16.47 -25.97
CA LEU A 227 -5.77 -17.46 -25.22
C LEU A 227 -5.43 -18.67 -26.10
N GLU A 228 -4.13 -18.93 -26.28
CA GLU A 228 -3.65 -20.07 -27.07
C GLU A 228 -3.92 -21.43 -26.39
N ASP A 229 -3.78 -21.51 -25.06
CA ASP A 229 -3.99 -22.72 -24.27
C ASP A 229 -4.80 -22.38 -23.00
N THR A 230 -4.15 -22.35 -21.84
CA THR A 230 -4.78 -21.95 -20.57
C THR A 230 -4.47 -20.49 -20.25
N GLY A 231 -5.36 -19.87 -19.47
CA GLY A 231 -5.18 -18.50 -19.01
C GLY A 231 -6.43 -17.94 -18.34
N SER A 232 -6.29 -16.78 -17.71
CA SER A 232 -7.40 -16.09 -17.07
C SER A 232 -7.58 -14.66 -17.60
N VAL A 233 -8.79 -14.13 -17.45
CA VAL A 233 -9.17 -12.77 -17.82
C VAL A 233 -9.90 -12.14 -16.63
N VAL A 234 -9.43 -10.98 -16.20
CA VAL A 234 -10.08 -10.11 -15.22
C VAL A 234 -10.55 -8.85 -15.92
N GLY A 235 -11.86 -8.60 -15.95
CA GLY A 235 -12.48 -7.39 -16.48
C GLY A 235 -12.91 -6.43 -15.38
N VAL A 236 -12.23 -5.29 -15.25
CA VAL A 236 -12.59 -4.23 -14.30
C VAL A 236 -13.62 -3.30 -14.95
N ILE A 237 -14.89 -3.51 -14.65
CA ILE A 237 -15.99 -2.78 -15.31
C ILE A 237 -16.13 -1.38 -14.72
N GLY A 238 -16.32 -0.35 -15.55
CA GLY A 238 -16.34 1.03 -15.08
C GLY A 238 -14.96 1.46 -14.58
N PHE A 239 -13.91 1.08 -15.32
CA PHE A 239 -12.54 1.43 -15.02
C PHE A 239 -12.38 2.95 -14.87
N ASN A 240 -11.78 3.38 -13.76
CA ASN A 240 -11.74 4.78 -13.37
C ASN A 240 -10.40 5.47 -13.70
N GLY A 241 -9.59 4.90 -14.58
CA GLY A 241 -8.27 5.44 -14.94
C GLY A 241 -7.31 5.53 -13.75
N PHE A 242 -7.50 4.66 -12.76
CA PHE A 242 -6.85 4.76 -11.44
C PHE A 242 -7.07 6.08 -10.73
N ARG A 243 -8.02 6.94 -11.15
CA ARG A 243 -8.22 8.29 -10.61
C ARG A 243 -6.93 9.10 -10.45
N SER A 244 -6.02 8.89 -11.39
CA SER A 244 -4.75 9.61 -11.52
C SER A 244 -4.82 10.52 -12.74
N ASP A 245 -4.03 11.60 -12.71
CA ASP A 245 -3.81 12.44 -13.89
C ASP A 245 -2.82 11.79 -14.88
N GLU A 246 -2.07 10.77 -14.43
CA GLU A 246 -1.21 9.94 -15.27
C GLU A 246 -2.05 9.05 -16.20
N LYS A 247 -1.63 8.91 -17.47
CA LYS A 247 -2.33 8.02 -18.41
C LYS A 247 -2.25 6.58 -17.89
N PRO A 248 -3.32 5.77 -18.04
CA PRO A 248 -3.31 4.39 -17.57
C PRO A 248 -2.15 3.56 -18.13
N VAL A 249 -1.79 3.77 -19.41
CA VAL A 249 -0.65 3.09 -20.04
C VAL A 249 0.65 3.39 -19.29
N ASP A 250 0.97 4.68 -19.10
CA ASP A 250 2.17 5.11 -18.37
C ASP A 250 2.18 4.56 -16.93
N ALA A 251 1.03 4.60 -16.24
CA ALA A 251 0.89 4.10 -14.88
C ALA A 251 1.16 2.58 -14.79
N ILE A 252 0.57 1.79 -15.68
CA ILE A 252 0.77 0.33 -15.71
C ILE A 252 2.23 0.01 -16.06
N SER A 253 2.78 0.66 -17.10
CA SER A 253 4.16 0.48 -17.56
C SER A 253 5.16 0.74 -16.45
N ARG A 254 4.98 1.86 -15.74
CA ARG A 254 5.80 2.25 -14.60
C ARG A 254 5.71 1.25 -13.46
N VAL A 255 4.51 0.81 -13.06
CA VAL A 255 4.35 -0.15 -11.96
C VAL A 255 4.97 -1.50 -12.32
N ALA A 256 4.79 -1.96 -13.55
CA ALA A 256 5.39 -3.19 -14.07
C ALA A 256 6.93 -3.12 -14.05
N ALA A 257 7.51 -2.13 -14.73
CA ALA A 257 8.97 -1.98 -14.85
C ALA A 257 9.64 -1.80 -13.47
N LYS A 258 8.99 -1.10 -12.54
CA LYS A 258 9.53 -0.86 -11.21
C LYS A 258 9.47 -2.10 -10.31
N ASN A 259 8.31 -2.75 -10.22
CA ASN A 259 8.10 -3.82 -9.24
C ASN A 259 8.48 -5.19 -9.78
N PHE A 260 8.43 -5.43 -11.08
CA PHE A 260 8.75 -6.71 -11.71
C PHE A 260 10.04 -6.63 -12.53
N LEU A 261 10.89 -5.63 -12.25
CA LEU A 261 12.14 -5.37 -12.93
C LEU A 261 12.96 -6.63 -13.19
N VAL A 262 13.16 -7.46 -12.16
CA VAL A 262 13.97 -8.68 -12.25
C VAL A 262 13.28 -9.74 -13.11
N ALA A 263 11.96 -9.93 -12.97
CA ALA A 263 11.22 -10.87 -13.80
C ALA A 263 11.29 -10.47 -15.30
N ILE A 264 11.12 -9.19 -15.60
CA ILE A 264 11.19 -8.65 -16.96
C ILE A 264 12.62 -8.76 -17.50
N TRP A 265 13.62 -8.41 -16.69
CA TRP A 265 15.04 -8.50 -17.07
C TRP A 265 15.47 -9.94 -17.40
N ASN A 266 14.99 -10.91 -16.62
CA ASN A 266 15.28 -12.32 -16.82
C ASN A 266 14.43 -12.96 -17.94
N GLY A 267 13.49 -12.21 -18.54
CA GLY A 267 12.58 -12.72 -19.57
C GLY A 267 11.48 -13.65 -19.05
N SER A 268 11.29 -13.74 -17.73
CA SER A 268 10.23 -14.55 -17.13
C SER A 268 8.88 -13.82 -17.07
N MET A 269 8.84 -12.53 -17.43
CA MET A 269 7.62 -11.76 -17.59
C MET A 269 7.72 -10.78 -18.75
N VAL A 270 6.63 -10.67 -19.52
CA VAL A 270 6.42 -9.61 -20.51
C VAL A 270 5.02 -9.03 -20.31
N VAL A 271 4.90 -7.70 -20.37
CA VAL A 271 3.62 -7.01 -20.18
C VAL A 271 3.28 -6.21 -21.43
N HIS A 272 2.15 -6.51 -22.05
CA HIS A 272 1.59 -5.76 -23.17
C HIS A 272 0.46 -4.87 -22.66
N ILE A 273 0.41 -3.62 -23.11
CA ILE A 273 -0.57 -2.64 -22.64
C ILE A 273 -1.13 -1.93 -23.86
N ARG A 274 -2.45 -2.00 -24.04
CA ARG A 274 -3.17 -1.34 -25.12
C ARG A 274 -4.32 -0.51 -24.54
N ASP A 275 -4.36 0.75 -24.88
CA ASP A 275 -5.49 1.64 -24.61
C ASP A 275 -6.14 2.03 -25.94
N GLU A 276 -7.19 1.32 -26.30
CA GLU A 276 -7.96 1.55 -27.53
C GLU A 276 -8.67 2.91 -27.50
N THR A 277 -8.89 3.48 -26.32
CA THR A 277 -9.57 4.77 -26.17
C THR A 277 -8.67 5.94 -26.54
N THR A 278 -7.35 5.75 -26.47
CA THR A 278 -6.35 6.75 -26.85
C THR A 278 -5.44 6.29 -27.99
N ALA A 279 -5.69 5.10 -28.56
CA ALA A 279 -4.83 4.42 -29.52
C ALA A 279 -3.36 4.30 -29.06
N SER A 280 -3.14 4.16 -27.75
CA SER A 280 -1.81 4.03 -27.15
C SER A 280 -1.48 2.55 -26.96
N GLU A 281 -0.25 2.15 -27.29
CA GLU A 281 0.24 0.80 -27.06
C GLU A 281 1.68 0.85 -26.53
N GLU A 282 1.96 0.04 -25.51
CA GLU A 282 3.28 -0.09 -24.91
C GLU A 282 3.54 -1.55 -24.55
N THR A 283 4.78 -1.99 -24.69
CA THR A 283 5.23 -3.29 -24.19
C THR A 283 6.34 -3.03 -23.19
N VAL A 284 6.23 -3.67 -22.03
CA VAL A 284 7.25 -3.68 -20.99
C VAL A 284 7.98 -5.01 -21.08
N ASP A 285 9.13 -4.94 -21.73
CA ASP A 285 10.10 -6.02 -21.88
C ASP A 285 11.48 -5.50 -21.43
N ARG A 286 12.50 -6.37 -21.57
CA ARG A 286 13.86 -6.03 -21.18
C ARG A 286 14.42 -4.81 -21.92
N GLU A 287 14.11 -4.65 -23.20
CA GLU A 287 14.66 -3.59 -24.06
C GLU A 287 14.06 -2.22 -23.69
N ARG A 288 12.83 -2.21 -23.17
CA ARG A 288 12.12 -0.98 -22.78
C ARG A 288 12.37 -0.53 -21.35
N LEU A 289 12.99 -1.36 -20.50
CA LEU A 289 13.22 -1.05 -19.08
C LEU A 289 13.98 0.28 -18.87
N GLU A 290 15.04 0.53 -19.64
CA GLU A 290 15.83 1.77 -19.53
C GLU A 290 14.95 3.00 -19.78
N LEU A 291 14.24 3.00 -20.92
CA LEU A 291 13.39 4.11 -21.33
C LEU A 291 12.31 4.43 -20.29
N ILE A 292 11.68 3.40 -19.73
CA ILE A 292 10.60 3.56 -18.73
C ILE A 292 11.19 4.07 -17.40
N LEU A 293 12.30 3.49 -16.93
CA LEU A 293 12.86 3.81 -15.61
C LEU A 293 13.67 5.11 -15.59
N ASP A 294 14.28 5.54 -16.70
CA ASP A 294 14.98 6.84 -16.76
C ASP A 294 14.00 8.02 -16.56
N ARG A 295 12.78 7.92 -17.09
CA ARG A 295 11.70 8.90 -16.84
C ARG A 295 11.38 9.04 -15.35
N GLU A 296 11.57 7.96 -14.58
CA GLU A 296 11.26 7.87 -13.15
C GLU A 296 12.44 8.23 -12.25
N ARG A 297 13.65 8.42 -12.79
CA ARG A 297 14.90 8.56 -12.01
C ARG A 297 14.87 9.69 -10.97
N THR A 298 14.11 10.76 -11.25
CA THR A 298 14.02 11.94 -10.38
C THR A 298 12.92 11.83 -9.33
N ARG A 299 12.05 10.81 -9.40
CA ARG A 299 10.97 10.58 -8.43
C ARG A 299 11.51 9.96 -7.14
N LYS A 300 11.95 10.82 -6.22
CA LYS A 300 12.56 10.45 -4.93
C LYS A 300 11.57 9.96 -3.86
N ARG A 301 10.28 10.21 -4.04
CA ARG A 301 9.22 9.76 -3.13
C ARG A 301 8.31 8.79 -3.87
N ALA A 302 7.92 7.72 -3.19
CA ALA A 302 6.77 6.94 -3.63
C ALA A 302 5.50 7.82 -3.63
N GLU A 303 4.63 7.63 -4.61
CA GLU A 303 3.50 8.51 -4.90
C GLU A 303 2.47 8.58 -3.75
N GLN A 304 2.35 7.56 -2.90
CA GLN A 304 1.32 7.53 -1.83
C GLN A 304 1.72 6.80 -0.53
N GLY A 305 2.79 7.25 0.13
CA GLY A 305 3.12 6.82 1.51
C GLY A 305 4.24 5.78 1.62
N GLY A 306 4.86 5.72 2.81
CA GLY A 306 6.09 4.96 3.05
C GLY A 306 5.91 3.45 2.83
N GLY A 307 6.84 2.83 2.10
CA GLY A 307 6.91 1.38 1.90
C GLY A 307 6.88 0.92 0.44
N TRP A 308 6.62 1.80 -0.53
CA TRP A 308 6.72 1.47 -1.96
C TRP A 308 8.09 1.85 -2.53
N LEU A 309 8.51 1.13 -3.56
CA LEU A 309 9.73 1.44 -4.30
C LEU A 309 9.59 2.80 -4.99
N SER A 310 10.58 3.68 -4.82
CA SER A 310 10.63 4.96 -5.53
C SER A 310 11.24 4.80 -6.92
N GLY A 311 10.95 5.73 -7.83
CA GLY A 311 11.52 5.73 -9.19
C GLY A 311 13.06 5.77 -9.19
N GLU A 312 13.66 6.62 -8.34
CA GLU A 312 15.12 6.66 -8.15
C GLU A 312 15.70 5.29 -7.72
N GLN A 313 15.01 4.58 -6.83
CA GLN A 313 15.47 3.28 -6.33
C GLN A 313 15.32 2.19 -7.39
N ALA A 314 14.25 2.25 -8.19
CA ALA A 314 14.01 1.37 -9.31
C ALA A 314 15.07 1.55 -10.40
N TYR A 315 15.37 2.80 -10.76
CA TYR A 315 16.42 3.11 -11.73
C TYR A 315 17.79 2.59 -11.26
N ARG A 316 18.14 2.78 -9.98
CA ARG A 316 19.38 2.19 -9.42
C ARG A 316 19.39 0.67 -9.44
N ALA A 317 18.25 0.01 -9.21
CA ALA A 317 18.14 -1.44 -9.36
C ALA A 317 18.45 -1.85 -10.80
N TRP A 318 17.84 -1.18 -11.78
CA TRP A 318 18.08 -1.47 -13.20
C TRP A 318 19.56 -1.33 -13.56
N GLN A 319 20.21 -0.23 -13.18
CA GLN A 319 21.65 -0.07 -13.43
C GLN A 319 22.49 -1.18 -12.76
N THR A 320 22.04 -1.71 -11.62
CA THR A 320 22.71 -2.83 -10.93
C THR A 320 22.56 -4.13 -11.70
N LEU A 321 21.43 -4.37 -12.38
CA LEU A 321 21.25 -5.52 -13.27
C LEU A 321 22.11 -5.39 -14.54
N GLU A 322 22.20 -4.18 -15.09
CA GLU A 322 22.91 -3.92 -16.33
C GLU A 322 24.43 -3.95 -16.19
N THR A 323 24.96 -3.28 -15.16
CA THR A 323 26.42 -3.08 -14.99
C THR A 323 27.01 -3.89 -13.84
N GLY A 324 26.17 -4.51 -13.01
CA GLY A 324 26.61 -5.31 -11.87
C GLY A 324 27.08 -6.72 -12.26
N ARG A 325 27.99 -7.27 -11.47
CA ARG A 325 28.37 -8.68 -11.56
C ARG A 325 27.28 -9.56 -10.96
N LYS A 326 27.03 -10.74 -11.56
CA LYS A 326 26.12 -11.73 -10.99
C LYS A 326 26.71 -12.33 -9.72
N LEU A 327 25.86 -12.49 -8.70
CA LEU A 327 26.12 -13.21 -7.48
C LEU A 327 25.36 -14.54 -7.51
N ARG A 328 26.02 -15.62 -7.07
CA ARG A 328 25.37 -16.90 -6.77
C ARG A 328 25.81 -17.37 -5.40
N PHE A 329 24.83 -17.55 -4.52
CA PHE A 329 25.02 -18.11 -3.19
C PHE A 329 24.38 -19.51 -3.19
N GLU A 330 25.15 -20.48 -3.70
CA GLU A 330 24.66 -21.85 -3.97
C GLU A 330 24.14 -22.56 -2.72
N GLU A 331 24.74 -22.30 -1.55
CA GLU A 331 24.35 -22.89 -0.27
C GLU A 331 22.99 -22.37 0.25
N GLU A 332 22.50 -21.25 -0.27
CA GLU A 332 21.26 -20.59 0.18
C GLU A 332 20.15 -20.58 -0.87
N GLY A 333 20.43 -21.02 -2.11
CA GLY A 333 19.49 -20.91 -3.23
C GLY A 333 19.21 -19.45 -3.62
N VAL A 334 20.18 -18.56 -3.40
CA VAL A 334 20.04 -17.12 -3.61
C VAL A 334 20.86 -16.68 -4.82
N GLY A 335 20.18 -16.07 -5.79
CA GLY A 335 20.80 -15.35 -6.89
C GLY A 335 20.89 -13.86 -6.60
N GLY A 336 21.62 -13.12 -7.43
CA GLY A 336 21.63 -11.67 -7.31
C GLY A 336 22.60 -10.96 -8.22
N TYR A 337 22.72 -9.65 -8.01
CA TYR A 337 23.64 -8.78 -8.74
C TYR A 337 24.31 -7.82 -7.75
N PHE A 338 25.56 -7.46 -8.02
CA PHE A 338 26.37 -6.55 -7.21
C PHE A 338 27.08 -5.53 -8.08
N ARG A 339 26.94 -4.25 -7.73
CA ARG A 339 27.58 -3.12 -8.39
C ARG A 339 28.34 -2.27 -7.37
N SER A 340 29.66 -2.15 -7.54
CA SER A 340 30.45 -1.19 -6.75
C SER A 340 30.15 0.24 -7.21
N LEU A 341 30.06 1.17 -6.28
CA LEU A 341 29.85 2.60 -6.57
C LEU A 341 31.13 3.43 -6.37
N SER A 342 32.25 2.78 -6.05
CA SER A 342 33.55 3.43 -5.83
C SER A 342 34.08 4.19 -7.05
N ASP A 343 33.67 3.79 -8.24
CA ASP A 343 34.19 4.32 -9.51
C ASP A 343 33.41 5.57 -9.95
N ASP A 344 32.30 5.86 -9.28
CA ASP A 344 31.40 6.97 -9.59
C ASP A 344 31.72 8.16 -8.66
N ALA A 345 32.71 8.97 -9.07
CA ALA A 345 33.34 10.05 -8.29
C ALA A 345 32.38 11.15 -7.75
N LYS A 346 31.06 11.03 -7.93
CA LYS A 346 30.06 12.04 -7.59
C LYS A 346 29.06 11.64 -6.51
N LEU A 347 29.11 10.44 -5.95
CA LEU A 347 28.02 9.97 -5.10
C LEU A 347 28.43 9.75 -3.63
N ARG A 348 27.98 10.68 -2.76
CA ARG A 348 27.72 10.42 -1.32
C ARG A 348 26.57 9.41 -1.14
N THR A 349 26.53 8.34 -1.94
CA THR A 349 25.49 7.33 -1.87
C THR A 349 25.80 6.31 -0.80
N ARG A 350 24.80 6.04 0.03
CA ARG A 350 24.83 4.89 0.94
C ARG A 350 24.62 3.61 0.15
N SER A 351 25.18 2.51 0.65
CA SER A 351 24.92 1.19 0.10
C SER A 351 23.44 0.84 0.17
N ARG A 352 22.93 0.13 -0.84
CA ARG A 352 21.54 -0.33 -0.86
C ARG A 352 21.48 -1.80 -1.26
N VAL A 353 20.61 -2.52 -0.58
CA VAL A 353 20.26 -3.90 -0.91
C VAL A 353 18.77 -3.94 -1.19
N GLN A 354 18.40 -4.47 -2.35
CA GLN A 354 17.01 -4.65 -2.76
C GLN A 354 16.70 -6.13 -2.83
N VAL A 355 15.62 -6.54 -2.18
CA VAL A 355 15.19 -7.93 -2.10
C VAL A 355 14.03 -8.15 -3.05
N PHE A 356 14.19 -9.15 -3.91
CA PHE A 356 13.19 -9.63 -4.86
C PHE A 356 12.80 -11.07 -4.53
N ARG A 357 11.55 -11.43 -4.84
CA ARG A 357 11.03 -12.79 -4.79
C ARG A 357 10.20 -13.05 -6.05
N ASN A 358 10.45 -14.16 -6.72
CA ASN A 358 9.93 -14.50 -8.05
C ASN A 358 10.05 -13.31 -9.00
N GLY A 359 11.20 -12.61 -8.99
CA GLY A 359 11.41 -11.40 -9.78
C GLY A 359 10.55 -10.16 -9.43
N MET A 360 9.69 -10.23 -8.41
CA MET A 360 8.94 -9.10 -7.85
C MET A 360 9.72 -8.46 -6.68
N TRP A 361 9.84 -7.13 -6.68
CA TRP A 361 10.42 -6.36 -5.58
C TRP A 361 9.59 -6.54 -4.31
N ILE A 362 10.23 -6.86 -3.19
CA ILE A 362 9.60 -7.01 -1.88
C ILE A 362 9.93 -5.83 -0.99
N THR A 363 11.22 -5.56 -0.80
CA THR A 363 11.67 -4.53 0.15
C THR A 363 13.12 -4.15 -0.03
N ASN A 364 13.49 -2.96 0.43
CA ASN A 364 14.86 -2.52 0.69
C ASN A 364 15.12 -2.25 2.18
N GLU A 365 14.19 -2.67 3.04
CA GLU A 365 14.22 -2.48 4.50
C GLU A 365 14.32 -3.81 5.27
N ALA A 366 14.81 -4.86 4.61
CA ALA A 366 15.00 -6.16 5.26
C ALA A 366 16.01 -6.05 6.43
N ASP A 367 15.66 -6.69 7.55
CA ASP A 367 16.53 -6.78 8.73
C ASP A 367 17.94 -7.25 8.33
N ARG A 368 18.99 -6.57 8.81
CA ARG A 368 20.41 -6.85 8.53
C ARG A 368 20.90 -6.51 7.13
N LEU A 369 20.02 -6.02 6.27
CA LEU A 369 20.34 -5.56 4.91
C LEU A 369 20.09 -4.04 4.75
N LEU A 370 20.01 -3.31 5.86
CA LEU A 370 19.80 -1.86 5.83
C LEU A 370 21.09 -1.13 5.48
N PRO A 371 21.03 0.10 4.93
CA PRO A 371 22.23 0.88 4.61
C PRO A 371 23.22 1.02 5.78
N ARG A 372 22.69 1.11 7.02
CA ARG A 372 23.51 1.20 8.25
C ARG A 372 24.33 -0.06 8.55
N ASP A 373 23.87 -1.22 8.07
CA ASP A 373 24.53 -2.52 8.30
C ASP A 373 25.80 -2.69 7.46
N PHE A 374 26.06 -1.75 6.54
CA PHE A 374 27.22 -1.70 5.65
C PHE A 374 28.07 -0.44 5.85
N ASN A 375 27.89 0.29 6.95
CA ASN A 375 28.78 1.39 7.31
C ASN A 375 30.23 0.88 7.47
N GLY A 376 31.20 1.57 6.87
CA GLY A 376 32.62 1.19 6.90
C GLY A 376 33.08 0.30 5.73
N PHE A 377 32.18 -0.04 4.82
CA PHE A 377 32.48 -0.74 3.56
C PHE A 377 32.37 0.23 2.38
N LYS A 378 33.01 -0.11 1.26
CA LYS A 378 32.88 0.69 0.03
C LYS A 378 31.40 0.73 -0.40
N PRO A 379 30.86 1.88 -0.84
CA PRO A 379 29.47 1.97 -1.27
C PRO A 379 29.15 1.03 -2.44
N PHE A 380 27.99 0.38 -2.39
CA PHE A 380 27.55 -0.56 -3.43
C PHE A 380 26.03 -0.57 -3.59
N ASP A 381 25.55 -1.05 -4.73
CA ASP A 381 24.17 -1.50 -4.92
C ASP A 381 24.13 -3.01 -5.12
N ALA A 382 23.17 -3.67 -4.47
CA ALA A 382 22.96 -5.10 -4.61
C ALA A 382 21.48 -5.44 -4.79
N ILE A 383 21.23 -6.45 -5.61
CA ILE A 383 19.94 -7.12 -5.79
C ILE A 383 20.08 -8.54 -5.29
N LEU A 384 19.15 -8.99 -4.46
CA LEU A 384 19.06 -10.36 -3.98
C LEU A 384 17.74 -10.97 -4.45
N GLU A 385 17.83 -12.08 -5.18
CA GLU A 385 16.71 -12.89 -5.66
C GLU A 385 16.56 -14.10 -4.76
N LEU A 386 15.51 -14.11 -3.95
CA LEU A 386 15.29 -15.08 -2.87
C LEU A 386 14.16 -16.05 -3.23
N ASP A 387 14.31 -16.71 -4.38
CA ASP A 387 13.24 -17.45 -5.05
C ASP A 387 13.20 -18.93 -4.66
N SER A 388 14.34 -19.48 -4.24
CA SER A 388 14.50 -20.91 -4.03
C SER A 388 15.06 -21.28 -2.66
N GLY A 389 14.86 -22.54 -2.28
CA GLY A 389 15.41 -23.12 -1.06
C GLY A 389 14.74 -22.65 0.24
N ALA A 390 15.35 -23.02 1.36
CA ALA A 390 14.79 -22.78 2.70
C ALA A 390 14.59 -21.29 3.03
N VAL A 391 15.36 -20.39 2.40
CA VAL A 391 15.24 -18.94 2.60
C VAL A 391 13.99 -18.40 1.92
N GLY A 392 13.71 -18.83 0.68
CA GLY A 392 12.51 -18.43 -0.06
C GLY A 392 11.21 -18.79 0.65
N ASP A 393 11.12 -20.00 1.20
CA ASP A 393 9.93 -20.46 1.95
C ASP A 393 9.72 -19.66 3.25
N LEU A 394 10.80 -19.36 3.98
CA LEU A 394 10.74 -18.52 5.18
C LEU A 394 10.28 -17.09 4.84
N LEU A 395 10.73 -16.55 3.72
CA LEU A 395 10.31 -15.22 3.26
C LEU A 395 8.85 -15.21 2.84
N ARG A 396 8.39 -16.22 2.09
CA ARG A 396 6.97 -16.37 1.72
C ARG A 396 6.08 -16.36 2.96
N GLY A 397 6.48 -17.04 4.05
CA GLY A 397 5.74 -17.02 5.31
C GLY A 397 5.82 -15.69 6.09
N ALA A 398 6.89 -14.92 5.90
CA ALA A 398 7.07 -13.61 6.53
C ALA A 398 6.43 -12.45 5.75
N GLU A 399 6.15 -12.63 4.46
CA GLU A 399 5.72 -11.57 3.56
C GLU A 399 4.38 -10.93 4.00
N GLY A 400 4.31 -9.60 3.99
CA GLY A 400 3.10 -8.84 4.31
C GLY A 400 1.96 -9.07 3.29
N PRO A 401 0.69 -8.78 3.63
CA PRO A 401 -0.45 -9.00 2.70
C PRO A 401 -0.41 -8.10 1.46
N GLU A 402 0.41 -7.05 1.49
CA GLU A 402 0.60 -6.10 0.38
C GLU A 402 1.94 -6.35 -0.31
N HIS A 403 2.62 -7.45 0.01
CA HIS A 403 3.89 -7.88 -0.59
C HIS A 403 5.06 -6.88 -0.44
N ARG A 404 4.93 -5.78 0.33
CA ARG A 404 5.91 -4.66 0.40
C ARG A 404 6.93 -4.75 1.54
N GLY A 405 7.03 -5.89 2.20
CA GLY A 405 7.88 -6.02 3.39
C GLY A 405 7.79 -7.36 4.09
N LEU A 406 8.73 -7.59 4.99
CA LEU A 406 8.88 -8.83 5.75
C LEU A 406 8.39 -8.63 7.19
N GLU A 407 7.23 -9.18 7.49
CA GLU A 407 6.63 -9.22 8.81
C GLU A 407 7.01 -10.49 9.56
N ARG A 408 8.21 -10.52 10.14
CA ARG A 408 8.74 -11.65 10.94
C ARG A 408 7.83 -12.17 12.06
N ARG A 409 6.86 -11.37 12.50
CA ARG A 409 5.82 -11.74 13.49
C ARG A 409 4.82 -12.78 12.96
N ARG A 410 4.72 -12.94 11.64
CA ARG A 410 3.87 -13.94 10.97
C ARG A 410 4.47 -15.34 11.04
N LEU A 411 5.78 -15.43 11.23
CA LEU A 411 6.50 -16.68 11.42
C LEU A 411 6.46 -17.12 12.88
N GLY A 412 6.49 -18.44 13.09
CA GLY A 412 6.78 -19.01 14.41
C GLY A 412 8.17 -18.55 14.90
N ARG A 413 8.37 -18.54 16.22
CA ARG A 413 9.63 -18.04 16.85
C ARG A 413 10.90 -18.70 16.29
N ARG A 414 10.83 -19.99 15.96
CA ARG A 414 11.94 -20.76 15.39
C ARG A 414 12.30 -20.27 13.98
N ASP A 415 11.30 -20.18 13.10
CA ASP A 415 11.47 -19.78 11.70
C ASP A 415 11.84 -18.30 11.57
N SER A 416 11.29 -17.46 12.44
CA SER A 416 11.67 -16.05 12.56
C SER A 416 13.14 -15.84 12.96
N ARG A 417 13.74 -16.79 13.70
CA ARG A 417 15.16 -16.76 14.05
C ARG A 417 16.01 -17.28 12.90
N LYS A 418 15.62 -18.41 12.29
CA LYS A 418 16.29 -18.97 11.10
C LYS A 418 16.40 -17.94 9.97
N LEU A 419 15.31 -17.22 9.68
CA LEU A 419 15.30 -16.17 8.67
C LEU A 419 16.32 -15.07 9.00
N LEU A 420 16.37 -14.62 10.26
CA LEU A 420 17.31 -13.58 10.67
C LEU A 420 18.77 -14.04 10.55
N ASP A 421 19.06 -15.29 10.88
CA ASP A 421 20.42 -15.83 10.78
C ASP A 421 20.86 -15.96 9.31
N LYS A 422 19.96 -16.40 8.43
CA LYS A 422 20.19 -16.41 6.97
C LYS A 422 20.42 -15.01 6.40
N LEU A 423 19.65 -14.01 6.83
CA LEU A 423 19.87 -12.61 6.42
C LEU A 423 21.22 -12.06 6.92
N LYS A 424 21.72 -12.50 8.08
CA LYS A 424 23.07 -12.13 8.55
C LYS A 424 24.16 -12.76 7.70
N GLU A 425 24.00 -14.03 7.30
CA GLU A 425 24.93 -14.75 6.42
C GLU A 425 25.05 -14.02 5.08
N LEU A 426 23.91 -13.68 4.45
CA LEU A 426 23.89 -12.89 3.22
C LEU A 426 24.55 -11.52 3.40
N ALA A 427 24.29 -10.82 4.51
CA ALA A 427 24.94 -9.55 4.81
C ALA A 427 26.45 -9.67 5.00
N ALA A 428 26.95 -10.79 5.55
CA ALA A 428 28.38 -11.04 5.69
C ALA A 428 29.04 -11.22 4.31
N ARG A 429 28.44 -12.03 3.43
CA ARG A 429 28.94 -12.21 2.06
C ARG A 429 28.97 -10.90 1.28
N LEU A 430 27.91 -10.08 1.35
CA LEU A 430 27.90 -8.76 0.69
C LEU A 430 28.99 -7.82 1.22
N ARG A 431 29.38 -7.93 2.50
CA ARG A 431 30.48 -7.15 3.08
C ARG A 431 31.84 -7.60 2.56
N GLU A 432 32.02 -8.90 2.36
CA GLU A 432 33.23 -9.46 1.74
C GLU A 432 33.36 -8.95 0.31
N GLU A 433 32.27 -8.99 -0.47
CA GLU A 433 32.22 -8.50 -1.85
C GLU A 433 32.52 -7.00 -1.99
N ALA A 434 32.07 -6.19 -1.03
CA ALA A 434 32.27 -4.74 -1.04
C ALA A 434 33.70 -4.31 -0.67
N GLY A 435 34.37 -5.07 0.20
CA GLY A 435 35.64 -4.66 0.79
C GLY A 435 35.51 -3.48 1.76
N ARG A 436 36.48 -3.34 2.66
CA ARG A 436 36.52 -2.23 3.63
C ARG A 436 36.98 -0.93 2.95
N VAL A 437 36.50 0.19 3.48
CA VAL A 437 37.10 1.50 3.15
C VAL A 437 38.45 1.56 3.86
N GLU A 438 39.53 1.72 3.12
CA GLU A 438 40.83 2.04 3.70
C GLU A 438 40.67 3.37 4.43
N GLN A 439 40.90 3.38 5.74
CA GLN A 439 41.04 4.63 6.47
C GLN A 439 42.31 5.27 5.95
N SER A 440 42.19 6.30 5.10
CA SER A 440 43.32 7.20 4.84
C SER A 440 43.86 7.66 6.19
N GLU A 441 45.16 7.49 6.38
CA GLU A 441 45.92 7.92 7.54
C GLU A 441 45.47 9.30 8.02
N GLU A 442 45.41 9.45 9.35
CA GLU A 442 45.27 10.69 10.10
C GLU A 442 45.03 11.95 9.28
N PHE A 443 43.76 12.37 9.19
CA PHE A 443 43.49 13.80 9.05
C PHE A 443 43.98 14.47 10.34
N THR A 444 45.25 14.85 10.38
CA THR A 444 45.73 15.89 11.26
C THR A 444 45.27 17.21 10.64
N PRO A 445 44.29 17.91 11.24
CA PRO A 445 43.95 19.24 10.76
C PRO A 445 45.22 20.10 10.88
N THR A 446 45.68 20.66 9.77
CA THR A 446 46.90 21.47 9.68
C THR A 446 46.90 22.68 10.64
N GLY A 447 45.75 22.98 11.27
CA GLY A 447 45.59 24.01 12.30
C GLY A 447 45.84 23.59 13.76
N PHE A 448 46.10 22.32 14.06
CA PHE A 448 46.36 21.86 15.45
C PHE A 448 47.83 21.54 15.76
N ALA A 449 48.71 21.59 14.76
CA ALA A 449 50.15 21.33 14.94
C ALA A 449 50.96 22.53 15.50
N MET A 450 50.35 23.70 15.70
CA MET A 450 51.03 24.91 16.21
C MET A 450 50.98 25.10 17.74
N PHE A 451 50.43 24.17 18.52
CA PHE A 451 50.32 24.31 19.99
C PHE A 451 51.06 23.24 20.79
N ARG A 452 52.07 22.61 20.21
CA ARG A 452 53.04 21.80 20.95
C ARG A 452 54.46 22.30 20.70
N GLY A 453 54.74 23.44 21.31
CA GLY A 453 56.06 23.98 21.51
C GLY A 453 55.99 24.97 22.66
N ASP A 454 56.54 24.56 23.80
CA ASP A 454 56.97 25.39 24.93
C ASP A 454 55.89 26.09 25.79
N ALA A 455 55.49 25.40 26.86
CA ALA A 455 55.43 25.98 28.21
C ALA A 455 55.15 24.88 29.26
N GLU A 456 56.20 24.14 29.63
CA GLU A 456 56.30 23.72 31.03
C GLU A 456 56.56 24.99 31.85
N ARG A 457 55.55 25.48 32.58
CA ARG A 457 55.76 26.19 33.84
C ARG A 457 54.54 26.03 34.74
N GLU A 458 54.82 25.34 35.82
CA GLU A 458 54.16 25.12 37.11
C GLU A 458 52.76 25.70 37.39
N ALA A 459 52.00 24.85 38.07
CA ALA A 459 50.62 25.02 38.48
C ALA A 459 50.41 26.11 39.55
N GLU A 460 49.32 26.86 39.42
CA GLU A 460 48.63 27.43 40.57
C GLU A 460 47.12 27.20 40.50
N LYS A 461 46.57 26.68 41.60
CA LYS A 461 45.20 26.18 41.75
C LYS A 461 44.23 27.34 41.92
N VAL A 462 43.14 27.36 41.13
CA VAL A 462 41.95 28.21 41.42
C VAL A 462 40.67 27.35 41.35
N PRO A 463 39.72 27.46 42.31
CA PRO A 463 38.66 26.48 42.53
C PRO A 463 37.46 26.63 41.57
N PRO A 464 36.55 25.62 41.51
CA PRO A 464 35.50 25.55 40.52
C PRO A 464 34.35 26.54 40.74
N TYR A 465 33.98 27.26 39.68
CA TYR A 465 32.85 28.18 39.64
C TYR A 465 31.50 27.43 39.66
N ARG A 466 30.63 27.75 40.63
CA ARG A 466 29.23 27.34 40.69
C ARG A 466 28.34 28.43 40.05
N PRO A 467 27.34 28.07 39.23
CA PRO A 467 26.45 29.04 38.60
C PRO A 467 25.47 29.63 39.64
N ARG A 468 25.43 30.96 39.75
CA ARG A 468 24.41 31.67 40.53
C ARG A 468 23.26 32.13 39.64
N ARG A 469 22.05 31.88 40.15
CA ARG A 469 20.74 32.27 39.62
C ARG A 469 20.58 33.80 39.56
N SER A 470 19.88 34.27 38.55
CA SER A 470 19.38 35.63 38.38
C SER A 470 18.47 36.07 39.53
N PRO A 471 18.42 37.38 39.79
CA PRO A 471 17.15 38.04 40.10
C PRO A 471 16.82 39.18 39.13
N VAL A 472 15.53 39.50 39.16
CA VAL A 472 14.71 40.36 38.30
C VAL A 472 14.71 41.81 38.83
N GLU A 473 14.12 42.72 38.03
CA GLU A 473 13.59 44.06 38.34
C GLU A 473 14.53 45.24 38.02
N ALA A 474 14.11 46.39 37.51
CA ALA A 474 12.88 46.92 36.88
C ALA A 474 13.21 48.38 36.44
N SER A 475 12.22 49.06 35.85
CA SER A 475 12.19 50.49 35.47
C SER A 475 13.00 50.88 34.22
N ALA A 476 12.65 51.84 33.38
CA ALA A 476 11.46 52.65 33.06
C ALA A 476 11.94 53.64 31.96
N ALA A 477 11.01 54.33 31.30
CA ALA A 477 11.19 55.27 30.17
C ALA A 477 12.18 56.44 30.46
N GLU A 478 12.72 57.22 29.52
CA GLU A 478 12.12 58.03 28.44
C GLU A 478 13.21 58.60 27.50
N GLY A 479 12.81 59.06 26.30
CA GLY A 479 13.27 60.37 25.79
C GLY A 479 14.27 60.44 24.62
N GLY A 480 13.75 60.69 23.40
CA GLY A 480 14.00 61.95 22.68
C GLY A 480 15.09 62.07 21.59
N GLN A 481 14.61 62.43 20.37
CA GLN A 481 15.18 63.36 19.35
C GLN A 481 16.44 62.91 18.56
N GLY A 482 16.64 63.20 17.27
CA GLY A 482 15.97 64.01 16.22
C GLY A 482 16.49 63.55 14.83
N GLU A 483 15.71 63.75 13.75
CA GLU A 483 15.99 64.66 12.60
C GLU A 483 17.16 64.20 11.67
N GLU A 484 17.12 64.20 10.33
CA GLU A 484 16.42 65.07 9.37
C GLU A 484 16.51 64.51 7.91
N SER A 485 15.52 64.91 7.06
CA SER A 485 15.53 65.26 5.61
C SER A 485 16.26 64.36 4.56
N THR A 486 15.64 63.69 3.56
CA THR A 486 14.85 64.10 2.34
C THR A 486 15.45 65.23 1.48
N PRO A 487 15.38 65.16 0.12
CA PRO A 487 14.13 65.47 -0.59
C PRO A 487 13.79 64.64 -1.87
N GLN A 488 12.50 64.72 -2.17
CA GLN A 488 11.68 64.34 -3.34
C GLN A 488 11.70 65.53 -4.38
N PRO A 489 10.77 65.74 -5.37
CA PRO A 489 9.66 64.94 -5.96
C PRO A 489 9.48 65.12 -7.50
N ASP A 490 8.41 64.54 -8.07
CA ASP A 490 7.33 65.21 -8.87
C ASP A 490 6.52 64.17 -9.70
N THR A 491 5.27 63.83 -9.29
CA THR A 491 3.90 64.27 -9.77
C THR A 491 3.38 63.45 -10.97
N GLU A 492 2.10 63.07 -11.16
CA GLU A 492 0.78 63.59 -10.74
C GLU A 492 -0.37 62.57 -11.00
N GLU A 493 -1.49 62.73 -10.26
CA GLU A 493 -2.93 62.46 -10.55
C GLU A 493 -3.45 61.07 -11.01
N GLY A 494 -4.61 60.54 -10.56
CA GLY A 494 -5.71 60.98 -9.69
C GLY A 494 -6.89 59.97 -9.79
N GLY A 495 -7.80 59.90 -8.79
CA GLY A 495 -9.14 59.28 -8.93
C GLY A 495 -9.60 58.36 -7.77
N SER A 496 -10.54 58.87 -6.97
CA SER A 496 -11.13 58.36 -5.71
C SER A 496 -12.37 57.45 -5.85
N VAL A 497 -12.58 56.47 -4.95
CA VAL A 497 -13.90 56.09 -4.37
C VAL A 497 -13.74 55.50 -2.95
N ASP A 498 -14.65 55.88 -2.04
CA ASP A 498 -14.68 55.67 -0.59
C ASP A 498 -15.01 54.25 -0.03
N ARG A 499 -14.29 53.93 1.06
CA ARG A 499 -14.65 53.27 2.36
C ARG A 499 -15.60 52.06 2.43
N GLU A 500 -15.10 50.95 2.99
CA GLU A 500 -15.36 50.52 4.39
C GLU A 500 -14.39 49.39 4.86
N PRO A 501 -14.16 49.20 6.19
CA PRO A 501 -13.05 48.42 6.74
C PRO A 501 -13.42 46.98 7.18
N GLY A 502 -12.55 46.02 6.85
CA GLY A 502 -12.20 44.79 7.59
C GLY A 502 -13.30 43.79 8.02
N PRO A 503 -13.03 42.48 7.84
CA PRO A 503 -12.76 41.69 9.04
C PRO A 503 -11.45 40.89 8.94
N GLY A 504 -10.74 40.85 10.06
CA GLY A 504 -9.37 40.36 10.20
C GLY A 504 -9.13 38.87 9.94
N PRO A 505 -7.86 38.44 10.07
CA PRO A 505 -7.44 37.08 9.75
C PRO A 505 -8.07 36.05 10.70
N LYS A 506 -8.63 35.00 10.10
CA LYS A 506 -9.25 33.86 10.79
C LYS A 506 -8.28 33.18 11.77
N PRO A 507 -8.75 32.70 12.94
CA PRO A 507 -7.90 32.08 13.94
C PRO A 507 -7.32 30.75 13.43
N THR A 508 -5.99 30.63 13.50
CA THR A 508 -5.24 29.39 13.32
C THR A 508 -5.72 28.34 14.33
N ARG A 509 -6.21 27.20 13.83
CA ARG A 509 -6.55 26.02 14.64
C ARG A 509 -5.33 25.54 15.45
N PRO A 510 -5.48 25.16 16.72
CA PRO A 510 -4.37 24.61 17.49
C PRO A 510 -3.94 23.24 16.92
N ARG A 511 -2.62 23.07 16.77
CA ARG A 511 -2.00 21.78 16.43
C ARG A 511 -2.44 20.72 17.44
N ARG A 512 -3.15 19.69 16.97
CA ARG A 512 -3.39 18.47 17.76
C ARG A 512 -2.05 17.77 18.01
N PHE A 513 -1.59 17.80 19.25
CA PHE A 513 -0.60 16.86 19.77
C PHE A 513 -1.19 15.45 19.69
N THR A 514 -0.65 14.60 18.83
CA THR A 514 -0.87 13.15 18.89
C THR A 514 0.22 12.55 19.79
N PRO A 515 -0.14 11.99 20.97
CA PRO A 515 0.84 11.26 21.76
C PRO A 515 1.18 9.93 21.07
N LYS A 516 2.48 9.64 20.96
CA LYS A 516 3.00 8.33 20.52
C LYS A 516 2.42 7.23 21.43
N PRO A 517 2.04 6.04 20.91
CA PRO A 517 1.49 4.98 21.73
C PRO A 517 2.57 4.41 22.66
N GLY A 518 2.46 4.74 23.94
CA GLY A 518 3.21 4.12 25.03
C GLY A 518 2.58 2.79 25.47
N ARG A 519 3.42 1.90 26.01
CA ARG A 519 3.09 0.56 26.54
C ARG A 519 1.73 0.51 27.27
N SER A 520 0.87 -0.45 26.89
CA SER A 520 -0.42 -0.70 27.55
C SER A 520 -0.22 -1.08 29.03
N ILE A 521 -0.82 -0.32 29.94
CA ILE A 521 -0.93 -0.70 31.36
C ILE A 521 -2.15 -1.62 31.48
N ARG A 522 -1.94 -2.91 31.78
CA ARG A 522 -3.04 -3.85 32.07
C ARG A 522 -3.45 -3.74 33.54
N GLY A 523 -4.70 -3.37 33.79
CA GLY A 523 -5.36 -3.44 35.10
C GLY A 523 -6.86 -3.65 34.91
N ARG A 524 -7.55 -4.20 35.93
CA ARG A 524 -9.01 -4.40 35.90
C ARG A 524 -9.69 -3.25 36.62
N CYS A 525 -10.64 -2.60 35.92
CA CYS A 525 -11.60 -1.68 36.52
C CYS A 525 -12.91 -2.42 36.80
N SER A 526 -13.48 -2.21 37.97
CA SER A 526 -14.85 -2.64 38.28
C SER A 526 -15.64 -1.47 38.85
N VAL A 527 -16.84 -1.25 38.34
CA VAL A 527 -17.78 -0.25 38.83
C VAL A 527 -18.93 -0.97 39.52
N ARG A 528 -19.28 -0.57 40.74
CA ARG A 528 -20.49 -1.03 41.44
C ARG A 528 -21.31 0.16 41.91
N ALA A 529 -22.63 0.08 41.75
CA ALA A 529 -23.54 1.00 42.43
C ALA A 529 -23.58 0.66 43.92
N VAL A 530 -23.47 1.67 44.77
CA VAL A 530 -23.56 1.55 46.23
C VAL A 530 -24.73 2.41 46.68
N PRO A 531 -25.64 1.88 47.51
CA PRO A 531 -26.76 2.65 48.02
C PRO A 531 -26.25 3.73 48.97
N ASP A 532 -26.90 4.89 48.97
CA ASP A 532 -26.68 5.92 49.99
C ASP A 532 -27.36 5.56 51.31
N ALA A 533 -27.25 6.45 52.30
CA ALA A 533 -27.78 6.22 53.65
C ALA A 533 -29.30 5.95 53.68
N ASP A 534 -30.01 6.35 52.63
CA ASP A 534 -31.47 6.17 52.48
C ASP A 534 -31.82 4.99 51.56
N GLY A 535 -30.84 4.16 51.19
CA GLY A 535 -31.04 2.94 50.41
C GLY A 535 -31.15 3.13 48.90
N GLN A 536 -30.97 4.34 48.37
CA GLN A 536 -31.05 4.59 46.92
C GLN A 536 -29.69 4.48 46.22
N LEU A 537 -29.65 3.76 45.10
CA LEU A 537 -28.43 3.52 44.30
C LEU A 537 -28.04 4.75 43.47
N ARG A 538 -27.57 5.81 44.13
CA ARG A 538 -27.19 7.08 43.49
C ARG A 538 -25.68 7.30 43.39
N LYS A 539 -24.86 6.47 44.04
CA LYS A 539 -23.39 6.58 44.00
C LYS A 539 -22.75 5.38 43.31
N LEU A 540 -21.87 5.65 42.35
CA LEU A 540 -21.03 4.63 41.73
C LEU A 540 -19.67 4.59 42.42
N ARG A 541 -19.30 3.43 42.98
CA ARG A 541 -17.96 3.18 43.50
C ARG A 541 -17.14 2.47 42.43
N VAL A 542 -16.10 3.16 41.95
CA VAL A 542 -15.14 2.61 40.98
C VAL A 542 -13.92 2.10 41.73
N MET A 543 -13.60 0.81 41.57
CA MET A 543 -12.39 0.21 42.13
C MET A 543 -11.45 -0.20 41.00
N TRP A 544 -10.19 0.25 41.11
CA TRP A 544 -9.12 -0.12 40.18
C TRP A 544 -8.10 -0.98 40.91
N ARG A 545 -7.83 -2.19 40.38
CA ARG A 545 -6.75 -3.05 40.87
C ARG A 545 -5.65 -3.16 39.80
N PRO A 546 -4.41 -2.69 40.09
CA PRO A 546 -3.29 -2.92 39.19
C PRO A 546 -2.91 -4.40 39.18
N ALA A 547 -2.43 -4.91 38.05
CA ALA A 547 -1.82 -6.24 37.98
C ALA A 547 -0.54 -6.27 38.83
N SER A 548 -0.27 -7.40 39.50
CA SER A 548 0.91 -7.58 40.35
C SER A 548 2.20 -7.28 39.58
N GLY A 549 3.06 -6.44 40.16
CA GLY A 549 4.38 -6.09 39.59
C GLY A 549 4.58 -4.63 39.13
N THR A 550 3.63 -3.71 39.34
CA THR A 550 3.81 -2.29 38.96
C THR A 550 4.44 -1.45 40.08
N ASN A 551 5.54 -0.74 39.77
CA ASN A 551 6.30 0.07 40.72
C ASN A 551 5.57 1.38 41.14
N SER A 552 5.85 1.89 42.34
CA SER A 552 5.07 2.93 43.06
C SER A 552 4.90 4.27 42.32
N ARG A 553 5.80 4.60 41.39
CA ARG A 553 5.70 5.79 40.52
C ARG A 553 4.54 5.74 39.52
N ASN A 554 4.19 4.56 39.01
CA ASN A 554 3.08 4.41 38.05
C ASN A 554 1.72 4.54 38.74
N HIS A 555 1.63 4.22 40.04
CA HIS A 555 0.39 4.30 40.81
C HIS A 555 -0.10 5.76 40.98
N ARG A 556 0.82 6.71 41.19
CA ARG A 556 0.49 8.14 41.35
C ARG A 556 0.05 8.81 40.04
N LEU A 557 0.61 8.39 38.90
CA LEU A 557 0.22 8.90 37.57
C LEU A 557 -1.19 8.42 37.17
N SER A 558 -1.52 7.15 37.46
CA SER A 558 -2.87 6.61 37.22
C SER A 558 -3.96 7.27 38.09
N GLN A 559 -3.66 7.62 39.35
CA GLN A 559 -4.63 8.31 40.22
C GLN A 559 -4.89 9.77 39.79
N ARG A 560 -3.88 10.47 39.25
CA ARG A 560 -4.05 11.85 38.72
C ARG A 560 -4.86 11.89 37.43
N ALA A 561 -4.65 10.95 36.50
CA ALA A 561 -5.43 10.86 35.27
C ALA A 561 -6.92 10.56 35.53
N PHE A 562 -7.22 9.77 36.57
CA PHE A 562 -8.60 9.41 36.91
C PHE A 562 -9.39 10.55 37.60
N ARG A 563 -8.73 11.39 38.40
CA ARG A 563 -9.37 12.57 39.00
C ARG A 563 -9.78 13.62 37.96
N LEU A 564 -9.07 13.72 36.83
CA LEU A 564 -9.37 14.66 35.75
C LEU A 564 -10.61 14.24 34.92
N VAL A 565 -10.94 12.96 34.87
CA VAL A 565 -12.10 12.43 34.13
C VAL A 565 -13.38 12.46 34.97
N ALA A 566 -13.26 12.42 36.30
CA ALA A 566 -14.40 12.54 37.21
C ALA A 566 -14.89 13.98 37.41
N SER A 567 -14.12 15.01 37.00
CA SER A 567 -14.51 16.42 37.08
C SER A 567 -15.05 17.01 35.76
N LEU A 568 -15.32 16.16 34.75
CA LEU A 568 -15.84 16.58 33.44
C LEU A 568 -17.22 15.95 33.13
N ARG A 569 -18.06 15.77 34.14
CA ARG A 569 -19.49 15.47 33.97
C ARG A 569 -20.32 16.24 34.98
#